data_AF-A0A6B2CSV3-F1
#
_entry.id   AF-A0A6B2CSV3-F1
#
_cell.length_a   1.000
_cell.length_b   1.000
_cell.length_c   1.000
_cell.angle_alpha   90.00
_cell.angle_beta   90.00
_cell.angle_gamma   90.00
#
_symmetry.space_group_name_H-M   'P 1'
#
loop_
_entity.id
_entity.type
_entity.pdbx_description
1 polymer ?
#
loop_
_entity_poly.entity_id
_entity_poly.type
_entity_poly.pdbx_seq_one_letter_code
_entity_poly.pdbx_strand_id
1 'polypeptide(L)'
;ADRSAVFRCAVALCLGGEVRVFVGETRGRIAEEPRGSGGFGYDPIFIPEGSSLTYAEMGEEAKNAVSHRGRAFAALARWLISSNF
;
A
#
# COMPACT_ATOMS: atom_id res chain seq x y z
N ALA A 1 17.09 6.70 -17.26
CA ALA A 1 16.00 5.72 -17.48
C ALA A 1 14.82 6.09 -16.60
N ASP A 2 13.58 5.88 -17.05
CA ASP A 2 12.39 6.06 -16.23
C ASP A 2 12.33 4.95 -15.15
N ARG A 3 12.17 5.35 -13.89
CA ARG A 3 12.11 4.45 -12.72
C ARG A 3 10.79 4.56 -11.96
N SER A 4 9.77 5.18 -12.57
CA SER A 4 8.43 5.27 -11.99
C SER A 4 7.87 3.86 -11.72
N ALA A 5 7.18 3.70 -10.59
CA ALA A 5 6.62 2.43 -10.15
C ALA A 5 5.34 2.64 -9.34
N VAL A 6 4.50 1.60 -9.30
CA VAL A 6 3.26 1.61 -8.53
C VAL A 6 3.12 0.29 -7.77
N PHE A 7 2.88 0.38 -6.47
CA PHE A 7 2.34 -0.73 -5.71
C PHE A 7 0.81 -0.68 -5.73
N ARG A 8 0.16 -1.83 -5.98
CA ARG A 8 -1.30 -1.98 -5.97
C ARG A 8 -1.71 -3.14 -5.07
N CYS A 9 -2.76 -2.95 -4.27
CA CYS A 9 -3.39 -3.99 -3.47
C CYS A 9 -4.88 -4.03 -3.81
N ALA A 10 -5.43 -5.24 -3.99
CA ALA A 10 -6.85 -5.48 -4.09
C ALA A 10 -7.28 -6.37 -2.92
N VAL A 11 -8.23 -5.89 -2.11
CA VAL A 11 -8.85 -6.64 -1.01
C VAL A 11 -10.25 -7.03 -1.43
N ALA A 12 -10.55 -8.32 -1.44
CA ALA A 12 -11.89 -8.85 -1.76
C ALA A 12 -12.62 -9.25 -0.47
N LEU A 13 -13.83 -8.73 -0.29
CA LEU A 13 -14.78 -9.17 0.73
C LEU A 13 -15.88 -9.99 0.06
N CYS A 14 -16.10 -11.21 0.52
CA CYS A 14 -17.23 -12.05 0.11
C CYS A 14 -18.23 -12.11 1.27
N LEU A 15 -19.45 -11.64 1.06
CA LEU A 15 -20.49 -11.58 2.08
C LEU A 15 -21.87 -11.80 1.48
N GLY A 16 -22.64 -12.74 2.02
CA GLY A 16 -23.96 -13.09 1.48
C GLY A 16 -23.94 -13.62 0.04
N GLY A 17 -22.79 -14.12 -0.43
CA GLY A 17 -22.61 -14.54 -1.82
C GLY A 17 -22.20 -13.43 -2.78
N GLU A 18 -22.15 -12.16 -2.32
CA GLU A 18 -21.65 -11.04 -3.10
C GLU A 18 -20.16 -10.79 -2.84
N VAL A 19 -19.40 -10.51 -3.90
CA VAL A 19 -17.98 -10.13 -3.80
C VAL A 19 -17.81 -8.65 -4.10
N ARG A 20 -17.17 -7.94 -3.18
CA ARG A 20 -16.77 -6.54 -3.35
C ARG A 20 -15.25 -6.42 -3.26
N VAL A 21 -14.66 -5.68 -4.18
CA VAL A 21 -13.20 -5.48 -4.25
C VAL A 21 -12.85 -4.02 -3.95
N PHE A 22 -11.86 -3.83 -3.07
CA PHE A 22 -11.32 -2.53 -2.69
C PHE A 22 -9.87 -2.44 -3.15
N VAL A 23 -9.56 -1.44 -3.96
CA VAL A 23 -8.22 -1.25 -4.51
C VAL A 23 -7.54 -0.07 -3.83
N GLY A 24 -6.29 -0.26 -3.43
CA GLY A 24 -5.42 0.80 -2.97
C GLY A 24 -4.14 0.82 -3.78
N GLU A 25 -3.65 2.01 -4.10
CA GLU A 25 -2.44 2.21 -4.90
C GLU A 25 -1.53 3.23 -4.23
N THR A 26 -0.22 3.04 -4.37
CA THR A 26 0.78 4.06 -4.05
C THR A 26 1.76 4.17 -5.21
N ARG A 27 1.84 5.36 -5.78
CA ARG A 27 2.84 5.71 -6.80
C ARG A 27 4.18 6.00 -6.12
N GLY A 28 5.25 5.81 -6.86
CA GLY A 28 6.60 6.02 -6.38
C GLY A 28 7.63 5.80 -7.47
N ARG A 29 8.84 5.52 -7.04
CA ARG A 29 9.98 5.20 -7.91
C ARG A 29 10.85 4.10 -7.31
N ILE A 30 11.58 3.41 -8.16
CA ILE A 30 12.58 2.43 -7.74
C ILE A 30 13.87 3.17 -7.36
N ALA A 31 14.39 2.92 -6.16
CA ALA A 31 15.68 3.40 -5.68
C ALA A 31 16.83 2.87 -6.53
N GLU A 32 17.96 3.56 -6.56
CA GLU A 32 19.16 3.06 -7.26
C GLU A 32 19.78 1.85 -6.56
N GLU A 33 19.75 1.86 -5.22
CA GLU A 33 20.26 0.79 -4.36
C GLU A 33 19.25 0.47 -3.25
N PRO A 34 19.17 -0.78 -2.77
CA PRO A 34 18.31 -1.16 -1.66
C PRO A 34 18.73 -0.50 -0.34
N ARG A 35 17.76 -0.04 0.45
CA ARG A 35 17.97 0.57 1.78
C ARG A 35 16.93 0.09 2.78
N GLY A 36 17.28 0.11 4.07
CA GLY A 36 16.40 -0.33 5.15
C GLY A 36 16.32 -1.86 5.30
N SER A 37 15.82 -2.31 6.44
CA SER A 37 15.69 -3.72 6.82
C SER A 37 14.27 -4.13 7.22
N GLY A 38 13.35 -3.17 7.27
CA GLY A 38 11.95 -3.42 7.61
C GLY A 38 11.13 -3.91 6.42
N GLY A 39 9.92 -4.39 6.71
CA GLY A 39 8.99 -4.81 5.67
C GLY A 39 9.42 -6.11 4.96
N PHE A 40 9.09 -6.25 3.68
CA PHE A 40 9.33 -7.44 2.88
C PHE A 40 9.33 -7.14 1.37
N GLY A 41 9.81 -8.11 0.57
CA GLY A 41 9.75 -8.04 -0.89
C GLY A 41 10.53 -6.83 -1.43
N TYR A 42 9.85 -6.00 -2.23
CA TYR A 42 10.47 -4.83 -2.88
C TYR A 42 10.54 -3.57 -2.00
N ASP A 43 10.16 -3.67 -0.72
CA ASP A 43 10.19 -2.53 0.19
C ASP A 43 11.55 -1.82 0.26
N PRO A 44 12.70 -2.52 0.23
CA PRO A 44 14.01 -1.85 0.27
C PRO A 44 14.34 -1.01 -0.97
N ILE A 45 13.59 -1.17 -2.06
CA ILE A 45 13.84 -0.44 -3.31
C ILE A 45 12.68 0.46 -3.73
N PHE A 46 11.55 0.46 -3.02
CA PHE A 46 10.40 1.28 -3.39
C PHE A 46 10.35 2.56 -2.56
N ILE A 47 10.47 3.71 -3.21
CA ILE A 47 10.32 5.05 -2.61
C ILE A 47 8.94 5.59 -3.00
N PRO A 48 7.98 5.73 -2.07
CA PRO A 48 6.67 6.31 -2.39
C PRO A 48 6.81 7.80 -2.74
N GLU A 49 5.90 8.27 -3.57
CA GLU A 49 5.80 9.69 -3.92
C GLU A 49 5.64 10.56 -2.67
N GLY A 50 6.37 11.68 -2.62
CA GLY A 50 6.41 12.56 -1.46
C GLY A 50 7.37 12.13 -0.34
N SER A 51 8.14 11.05 -0.51
CA SER A 51 9.17 10.62 0.45
C SER A 51 10.56 10.50 -0.19
N SER A 52 11.60 10.56 0.64
CA SER A 52 12.97 10.15 0.32
C SER A 52 13.31 8.74 0.84
N LEU A 53 12.50 8.22 1.77
CA LEU A 53 12.69 6.92 2.40
C LEU A 53 12.09 5.82 1.53
N THR A 54 12.76 4.67 1.49
CA THR A 54 12.17 3.43 0.99
C THR A 54 11.13 2.90 2.00
N TYR A 55 10.21 2.04 1.57
CA TYR A 55 9.26 1.42 2.50
C TYR A 55 9.94 0.64 3.62
N ALA A 56 11.12 0.06 3.38
CA ALA A 56 11.87 -0.66 4.41
C ALA A 56 12.51 0.26 5.47
N GLU A 57 12.59 1.57 5.21
CA GLU A 57 13.12 2.59 6.13
C GLU A 57 12.01 3.27 6.96
N MET A 58 10.73 3.12 6.58
CA MET A 58 9.61 3.87 7.20
C MET A 58 9.13 3.33 8.55
N GLY A 59 9.45 2.09 8.89
CA GLY A 59 8.78 1.39 9.99
C GLY A 59 7.32 1.02 9.67
N GLU A 60 6.72 0.14 10.47
CA GLU A 60 5.43 -0.47 10.15
C GLU A 60 4.27 0.55 10.16
N GLU A 61 4.18 1.39 11.20
CA GLU A 61 3.08 2.33 11.38
C GLU A 61 3.04 3.39 10.26
N ALA A 62 4.16 4.06 10.00
CA ALA A 62 4.23 5.08 8.96
C ALA A 62 3.99 4.49 7.57
N LYS A 63 4.51 3.28 7.29
CA LYS A 63 4.23 2.56 6.05
C LYS A 63 2.73 2.24 5.93
N ASN A 64 2.10 1.71 6.98
CA ASN A 64 0.69 1.35 6.94
C ASN A 64 -0.21 2.56 6.68
N ALA A 65 0.13 3.75 7.19
CA ALA A 65 -0.62 4.98 6.94
C ALA A 65 -0.65 5.41 5.45
N VAL A 66 0.41 5.11 4.67
CA VAL A 66 0.54 5.58 3.27
C VAL A 66 0.56 4.48 2.22
N SER A 67 0.67 3.21 2.62
CA SER A 67 0.81 2.08 1.69
C SER A 67 -0.46 1.77 0.92
N HIS A 68 -0.29 1.23 -0.28
CA HIS A 68 -1.33 0.65 -1.13
C HIS A 68 -2.25 -0.32 -0.37
N ARG A 69 -1.68 -1.20 0.46
CA ARG A 69 -2.44 -2.11 1.32
C ARG A 69 -3.24 -1.35 2.39
N GLY A 70 -2.61 -0.42 3.10
CA GLY A 70 -3.30 0.43 4.08
C GLY A 70 -4.47 1.21 3.45
N ARG A 71 -4.28 1.76 2.25
CA ARG A 71 -5.31 2.44 1.46
C ARG A 71 -6.47 1.51 1.08
N ALA A 72 -6.18 0.28 0.65
CA ALA A 72 -7.19 -0.72 0.31
C ALA A 72 -8.04 -1.10 1.54
N PHE A 73 -7.39 -1.37 2.68
CA PHE A 73 -8.09 -1.69 3.93
C PHE A 73 -8.84 -0.49 4.51
N ALA A 74 -8.31 0.73 4.38
CA ALA A 74 -9.04 1.93 4.78
C ALA A 74 -10.30 2.14 3.93
N ALA A 75 -10.26 1.80 2.63
CA ALA A 75 -11.44 1.82 1.78
C ALA A 75 -12.47 0.77 2.19
N LEU A 76 -12.03 -0.46 2.50
CA LEU A 76 -12.89 -1.49 3.08
C LEU A 76 -13.52 -1.04 4.41
N ALA A 77 -12.71 -0.50 5.34
CA ALA A 77 -13.17 -0.04 6.65
C ALA A 77 -14.22 1.07 6.53
N ARG A 78 -13.97 2.07 5.67
CA ARG A 78 -14.97 3.12 5.36
C ARG A 78 -16.27 2.53 4.86
N TRP A 79 -16.19 1.55 3.95
CA TRP A 79 -17.39 0.90 3.42
C TRP A 79 -18.15 0.11 4.48
N LEU A 80 -17.47 -0.62 5.36
CA LEU A 80 -18.10 -1.36 6.46
C LEU A 80 -18.84 -0.39 7.40
N ILE A 81 -18.19 0.70 7.80
CA ILE A 81 -18.77 1.72 8.70
C ILE A 81 -19.95 2.42 8.02
N SER A 82 -19.89 2.72 6.72
CA SER A 82 -20.97 3.42 6.01
C SER A 82 -22.16 2.54 5.64
N SER A 83 -21.94 1.23 5.49
CA SER A 83 -22.98 0.32 4.99
C SER A 83 -23.90 -0.18 6.10
N ASN A 84 -23.74 0.32 7.33
CA ASN A 84 -24.56 -0.04 8.47
C ASN A 84 -24.67 -1.57 8.67
N PHE A 85 -23.56 -2.25 8.39
CA PHE A 85 -23.29 -3.56 8.99
C PHE A 85 -23.22 -3.44 10.51
#